data_AF-A0A9P6MQU7-F1
#
_entry.id   AF-A0A9P6MQU7-F1
#
_cell.length_a   1.000
_cell.length_b   1.000
_cell.length_c   1.000
_cell.angle_alpha   90.00
_cell.angle_beta   90.00
_cell.angle_gamma   90.00
#
_symmetry.space_group_name_H-M   'P 1'
#
loop_
_entity.id
_entity.type
_entity.pdbx_description
1 polymer ?
#
loop_
_entity_poly.entity_id
_entity_poly.type
_entity_poly.pdbx_seq_one_letter_code
_entity_poly.pdbx_strand_id
1 'polypeptide(L)'
;MTTAMFKTGMNRSLLNKDFFQAILDRAFGPNTCQTTAWSEQELDSSASILSNISSGGGDGDDLDDDFAQDDLPSLNENSALRATEEPCPMNDMTGHFLYKIDYNNLSPVVNPLQYHHPSNTRQSRSISNSSISTSQPGPQHLKDGELWVVVKSKPIDTALIELTNIMAQLQGGRIAEEYDQVKDLTGFRNSHIREIEVAELAWQVGGAMEKISAKVYNVLRNDSQQLYALCLEYLDPVTANITHLNSTDNALTTWSPNDIHLVLKDLASFHAQFLGQENKLLRMSFLENPSRSMMKVLRPAYEAMIETNQRNDPTIFSEFLSQSMLDYLANSDKYWAVLENSPRTLIHCDFNTRNICLRVDQSAGTQSLCAYDWELACCHVPQRDVVEFLSFVLPPGSNDWSHYIEYHRLALETSYERLRFSDSSYPPITMPSSREYLNVAKIALMDFASQRISMYGISNSFKQVSWLPRIASCVEEQIKRMGPLGRNQDQVLQYSKL
;
A
#
# COMPACT_ATOMS: atom_id res chain seq x y z
N MET A 1 3.75 -28.25 4.82
CA MET A 1 4.72 -27.79 5.85
C MET A 1 4.56 -26.30 6.18
N THR A 2 4.13 -25.45 5.25
CA THR A 2 3.92 -24.00 5.44
C THR A 2 2.67 -23.62 6.24
N THR A 3 1.56 -24.38 6.11
CA THR A 3 0.30 -24.15 6.86
C THR A 3 0.44 -24.34 8.38
N ALA A 4 1.47 -25.06 8.83
CA ALA A 4 1.70 -25.32 10.25
C ALA A 4 2.56 -24.24 10.93
N MET A 5 3.22 -23.35 10.18
CA MET A 5 4.12 -22.33 10.75
C MET A 5 3.44 -20.98 11.00
N PHE A 6 2.28 -20.68 10.38
CA PHE A 6 1.67 -19.35 10.44
C PHE A 6 0.18 -19.31 10.80
N LYS A 7 -0.32 -20.27 11.59
CA LYS A 7 -1.40 -19.90 12.50
C LYS A 7 -0.81 -18.94 13.52
N THR A 8 -0.79 -17.65 13.20
CA THR A 8 -0.69 -16.60 14.21
C THR A 8 -1.91 -16.79 15.09
N GLY A 9 -1.79 -17.65 16.10
CA GLY A 9 -2.76 -17.81 17.16
C GLY A 9 -2.74 -16.51 17.94
N MET A 10 -3.31 -15.44 17.36
CA MET A 10 -3.56 -14.21 18.05
C MET A 10 -4.27 -14.62 19.33
N ASN A 11 -3.64 -14.34 20.47
CA ASN A 11 -4.23 -14.69 21.73
C ASN A 11 -5.51 -13.88 21.89
N ARG A 12 -6.65 -14.49 21.54
CA ARG A 12 -7.96 -13.84 21.51
C ARG A 12 -8.35 -13.28 22.87
N SER A 13 -7.70 -13.72 23.95
CA SER A 13 -7.89 -13.14 25.28
C SER A 13 -7.51 -11.65 25.36
N LEU A 14 -6.70 -11.14 24.43
CA LEU A 14 -6.31 -9.73 24.37
C LEU A 14 -7.33 -8.87 23.61
N LEU A 15 -8.20 -9.50 22.81
CA LEU A 15 -9.37 -8.86 22.21
C LEU A 15 -10.52 -8.84 23.23
N ASN A 16 -10.33 -8.06 24.29
CA ASN A 16 -11.26 -7.96 25.41
C ASN A 16 -12.12 -6.69 25.32
N LYS A 17 -12.98 -6.49 26.32
CA LYS A 17 -13.88 -5.33 26.37
C LYS A 17 -13.15 -3.99 26.27
N ASP A 18 -12.00 -3.85 26.94
CA ASP A 18 -11.24 -2.61 26.96
C ASP A 18 -10.62 -2.31 25.59
N PHE A 19 -10.17 -3.35 24.88
CA PHE A 19 -9.70 -3.23 23.49
C PHE A 19 -10.79 -2.69 22.56
N PHE A 20 -11.99 -3.26 22.62
CA PHE A 20 -13.13 -2.81 21.81
C PHE A 20 -13.68 -1.45 22.26
N GLN A 21 -13.61 -1.14 23.56
CA GLN A 21 -13.97 0.18 24.05
C GLN A 21 -13.02 1.27 23.55
N ALA A 22 -11.70 1.01 23.50
CA ALA A 22 -10.73 1.94 22.94
C ALA A 22 -10.97 2.23 21.45
N ILE A 23 -11.46 1.23 20.70
CA ILE A 23 -11.88 1.40 19.30
C ILE A 23 -13.07 2.38 19.21
N LEU A 24 -14.10 2.20 20.03
CA LEU A 24 -15.26 3.10 20.06
C LEU A 24 -14.87 4.53 20.49
N ASP A 25 -14.04 4.66 21.52
CA ASP A 25 -13.57 5.95 22.01
C ASP A 25 -12.79 6.71 20.91
N ARG A 26 -12.06 5.99 20.05
CA ARG A 26 -11.40 6.58 18.88
C ARG A 26 -12.38 6.90 17.74
N ALA A 27 -13.37 6.05 17.52
CA ALA A 27 -14.33 6.21 16.45
C ALA A 27 -15.27 7.40 16.68
N PHE A 28 -15.74 7.59 17.93
CA PHE A 28 -16.80 8.52 18.29
C PHE A 28 -16.40 9.57 19.32
N GLY A 29 -15.26 9.40 19.98
CA GLY A 29 -14.80 10.23 21.09
C GLY A 29 -14.98 9.53 22.44
N PRO A 30 -14.17 9.88 23.46
CA PRO A 30 -14.20 9.21 24.74
C PRO A 30 -15.54 9.38 25.45
N ASN A 31 -16.06 8.30 26.05
CA ASN A 31 -17.33 8.29 26.80
C ASN A 31 -18.58 8.66 25.99
N THR A 32 -18.54 8.54 24.65
CA THR A 32 -19.70 8.78 23.79
C THR A 32 -20.52 7.51 23.55
N CYS A 33 -19.84 6.36 23.52
CA CYS A 33 -20.44 5.06 23.30
C CYS A 33 -19.89 4.05 24.30
N GLN A 34 -20.67 3.02 24.62
CA GLN A 34 -20.22 1.91 25.44
C GLN A 34 -20.39 0.59 24.69
N THR A 35 -19.33 -0.20 24.63
CA THR A 35 -19.36 -1.55 24.03
C THR A 35 -20.31 -2.45 24.81
N THR A 36 -21.26 -3.07 24.11
CA THR A 36 -22.22 -4.03 24.69
C THR A 36 -21.86 -5.47 24.35
N ALA A 37 -21.44 -5.73 23.11
CA ALA A 37 -21.00 -7.03 22.62
C ALA A 37 -20.05 -6.88 21.44
N TRP A 38 -19.38 -7.97 21.06
CA TRP A 38 -18.62 -8.07 19.82
C TRP A 38 -18.64 -9.50 19.31
N SER A 39 -18.57 -9.65 17.98
CA SER A 39 -18.53 -10.94 17.32
C SER A 39 -17.54 -10.92 16.17
N GLU A 40 -16.72 -11.96 16.07
CA GLU A 40 -15.96 -12.25 14.86
C GLU A 40 -16.91 -12.81 13.80
N GLN A 41 -16.76 -12.35 12.57
CA GLN A 41 -17.51 -12.89 11.43
C GLN A 41 -16.53 -13.38 10.37
N GLU A 42 -16.95 -14.40 9.62
CA GLU A 42 -16.23 -14.78 8.42
C GLU A 42 -16.37 -13.65 7.40
N LEU A 43 -15.22 -13.16 6.95
CA LEU A 43 -15.14 -12.29 5.79
C LEU A 43 -15.54 -13.14 4.58
N ASP A 44 -16.60 -12.77 3.88
CA ASP A 44 -16.83 -13.30 2.54
C ASP A 44 -15.57 -12.99 1.73
N SER A 45 -14.91 -14.03 1.23
CA SER A 45 -13.62 -13.94 0.51
C SER A 45 -13.63 -12.94 -0.65
N SER A 46 -14.81 -12.62 -1.17
CA SER A 46 -15.05 -11.62 -2.23
C SER A 46 -15.04 -10.15 -1.75
N ALA A 47 -15.24 -9.90 -0.45
CA ALA A 47 -15.29 -8.56 0.16
C ALA A 47 -13.99 -8.15 0.87
N SER A 48 -12.98 -9.03 0.85
CA SER A 48 -11.72 -8.83 1.55
C SER A 48 -10.84 -7.80 0.85
N ILE A 49 -10.51 -6.71 1.53
CA ILE A 49 -9.40 -5.77 1.21
C ILE A 49 -8.06 -6.51 0.91
N LEU A 50 -7.98 -7.81 1.21
CA LEU A 50 -6.74 -8.50 1.57
C LEU A 50 -6.57 -9.84 0.85
N SER A 51 -7.32 -10.06 -0.23
CA SER A 51 -7.29 -11.31 -0.98
C SER A 51 -6.02 -11.46 -1.85
N ASN A 52 -5.17 -10.45 -2.00
CA ASN A 52 -4.14 -10.46 -3.04
C ASN A 52 -2.76 -11.04 -2.69
N ILE A 53 -2.67 -11.85 -1.63
CA ILE A 53 -1.67 -12.94 -1.53
C ILE A 53 -2.36 -14.32 -1.59
N SER A 54 -3.71 -14.37 -1.60
CA SER A 54 -4.54 -15.55 -1.30
C SER A 54 -5.50 -15.97 -2.44
N SER A 55 -6.32 -15.12 -3.05
CA SER A 55 -7.31 -15.55 -4.04
C SER A 55 -6.80 -15.43 -5.49
N GLY A 56 -5.94 -16.35 -5.90
CA GLY A 56 -5.89 -16.80 -7.29
C GLY A 56 -6.75 -18.05 -7.37
N GLY A 57 -7.99 -17.92 -7.81
CA GLY A 57 -8.89 -19.05 -8.02
C GLY A 57 -10.18 -18.50 -8.61
N GLY A 58 -10.77 -19.07 -9.62
CA GLY A 58 -10.37 -20.12 -10.55
C GLY A 58 -11.37 -19.97 -11.71
N ASP A 59 -10.92 -20.22 -12.92
CA ASP A 59 -11.73 -20.07 -14.12
C ASP A 59 -13.02 -20.91 -14.00
N GLY A 60 -14.16 -20.24 -14.14
CA GLY A 60 -15.41 -20.91 -14.49
C GLY A 60 -15.37 -21.18 -15.98
N ASP A 61 -14.89 -22.36 -16.36
CA ASP A 61 -15.05 -22.91 -17.70
C ASP A 61 -16.54 -23.18 -17.96
N ASP A 62 -17.23 -22.22 -18.57
CA ASP A 62 -18.42 -22.50 -19.38
C ASP A 62 -17.94 -22.97 -20.76
N LEU A 63 -17.60 -24.26 -20.85
CA LEU A 63 -17.52 -24.95 -22.14
C LEU A 63 -18.91 -25.45 -22.50
N ASP A 64 -19.52 -24.77 -23.46
CA ASP A 64 -20.71 -25.23 -24.18
C ASP A 64 -20.44 -26.57 -24.87
N ASP A 65 -21.32 -27.52 -24.58
CA ASP A 65 -21.54 -28.77 -25.29
C ASP A 65 -21.87 -28.52 -26.77
N ASP A 66 -21.10 -29.10 -27.68
CA ASP A 66 -21.63 -29.67 -28.93
C ASP A 66 -20.51 -30.39 -29.70
N PHE A 67 -20.45 -31.73 -29.62
CA PHE A 67 -20.10 -32.56 -30.78
C PHE A 67 -20.58 -34.01 -30.58
N ALA A 68 -21.33 -34.48 -31.57
CA ALA A 68 -22.00 -35.77 -31.63
C ALA A 68 -21.07 -36.96 -31.93
N GLN A 69 -21.43 -38.09 -31.33
CA GLN A 69 -21.30 -39.52 -31.71
C GLN A 69 -20.33 -39.95 -32.83
N ASP A 70 -19.46 -40.93 -32.51
CA ASP A 70 -19.52 -42.29 -33.10
C ASP A 70 -18.54 -43.32 -32.42
N ASP A 71 -19.13 -44.46 -32.03
CA ASP A 71 -18.71 -45.87 -31.86
C ASP A 71 -17.28 -46.39 -31.48
N LEU A 72 -17.21 -46.97 -30.25
CA LEU A 72 -16.68 -48.31 -29.82
C LEU A 72 -15.16 -48.67 -29.87
N PRO A 73 -14.65 -49.66 -29.07
CA PRO A 73 -15.16 -50.29 -27.84
C PRO A 73 -14.15 -50.41 -26.66
N SER A 74 -14.74 -50.56 -25.46
CA SER A 74 -14.29 -51.14 -24.19
C SER A 74 -12.85 -51.70 -24.01
N LEU A 75 -12.15 -51.18 -23.00
CA LEU A 75 -11.32 -52.00 -22.10
C LEU A 75 -11.48 -51.55 -20.65
N ASN A 76 -11.51 -52.55 -19.78
CA ASN A 76 -11.98 -52.52 -18.41
C ASN A 76 -10.86 -52.14 -17.41
N GLU A 77 -11.29 -51.49 -16.32
CA GLU A 77 -10.80 -51.63 -14.94
C GLU A 77 -9.42 -51.12 -14.48
N ASN A 78 -9.51 -50.10 -13.61
CA ASN A 78 -8.98 -50.01 -12.24
C ASN A 78 -7.85 -49.02 -11.92
N SER A 79 -8.24 -48.11 -10.99
CA SER A 79 -7.48 -47.42 -9.96
C SER A 79 -6.40 -46.41 -10.34
N ALA A 80 -6.76 -45.12 -10.29
CA ALA A 80 -5.91 -44.10 -9.69
C ALA A 80 -6.75 -42.91 -9.22
N LEU A 81 -6.65 -42.67 -7.90
CA LEU A 81 -7.08 -41.53 -7.10
C LEU A 81 -7.38 -40.23 -7.87
N ARG A 82 -8.63 -39.75 -7.77
CA ARG A 82 -8.92 -38.30 -7.84
C ARG A 82 -8.14 -37.63 -6.72
N ALA A 83 -7.08 -36.90 -7.09
CA ALA A 83 -6.51 -35.90 -6.22
C ALA A 83 -7.59 -34.83 -6.02
N THR A 84 -8.17 -34.80 -4.83
CA THR A 84 -8.84 -33.61 -4.33
C THR A 84 -7.85 -32.46 -4.42
N GLU A 85 -8.20 -31.39 -5.13
CA GLU A 85 -7.47 -30.14 -5.11
C GLU A 85 -7.38 -29.67 -3.66
N GLU A 86 -6.25 -29.94 -3.00
CA GLU A 86 -5.94 -29.33 -1.73
C GLU A 86 -5.73 -27.83 -2.00
N PRO A 87 -6.47 -26.93 -1.33
CA PRO A 87 -6.33 -25.50 -1.54
C PRO A 87 -4.89 -25.06 -1.24
N CYS A 88 -4.38 -24.15 -2.07
CA CYS A 88 -3.03 -23.60 -1.96
C CYS A 88 -2.70 -23.13 -0.52
N PRO A 89 -1.59 -23.57 0.10
CA PRO A 89 -1.22 -23.24 1.48
C PRO A 89 -0.96 -21.75 1.77
N MET A 90 -0.99 -20.87 0.76
CA MET A 90 -0.67 -19.45 0.90
C MET A 90 -1.85 -18.56 1.27
N ASN A 91 -3.07 -19.12 1.37
CA ASN A 91 -4.26 -18.34 1.70
C ASN A 91 -4.31 -17.88 3.17
N ASP A 92 -3.48 -18.49 4.02
CA ASP A 92 -3.46 -18.35 5.48
C ASP A 92 -2.35 -17.40 6.01
N MET A 93 -1.61 -16.71 5.14
CA MET A 93 -0.38 -15.99 5.57
C MET A 93 -0.63 -14.63 6.25
N THR A 94 -1.88 -14.16 6.34
CA THR A 94 -2.21 -12.94 7.10
C THR A 94 -3.51 -13.13 7.88
N GLY A 95 -3.41 -13.07 9.21
CA GLY A 95 -4.56 -13.22 10.11
C GLY A 95 -5.41 -11.96 10.13
N HIS A 96 -6.33 -11.84 9.19
CA HIS A 96 -7.31 -10.75 9.15
C HIS A 96 -8.66 -11.25 9.63
N PHE A 97 -9.27 -10.49 10.53
CA PHE A 97 -10.52 -10.88 11.17
C PHE A 97 -11.50 -9.72 11.11
N LEU A 98 -12.71 -9.98 10.58
CA LEU A 98 -13.79 -9.01 10.61
C LEU A 98 -14.49 -9.08 11.96
N TYR A 99 -14.61 -7.93 12.62
CA TYR A 99 -15.35 -7.81 13.87
C TYR A 99 -16.52 -6.85 13.70
N LYS A 100 -17.67 -7.27 14.21
CA LYS A 100 -18.79 -6.39 14.51
C LYS A 100 -18.75 -6.02 15.98
N ILE A 101 -18.76 -4.72 16.28
CA ILE A 101 -18.79 -4.16 17.63
C ILE A 101 -20.17 -3.55 17.84
N ASP A 102 -20.93 -4.12 18.78
CA ASP A 102 -22.22 -3.57 19.18
C ASP A 102 -22.01 -2.56 20.32
N TYR A 103 -22.69 -1.41 20.25
CA TYR A 103 -22.54 -0.34 21.22
C TYR A 103 -23.84 0.41 21.52
N ASN A 104 -23.89 1.03 22.71
CA ASN A 104 -24.95 1.97 23.07
C ASN A 104 -24.42 3.40 23.07
N ASN A 105 -25.20 4.34 22.54
CA ASN A 105 -24.93 5.77 22.71
C ASN A 105 -25.12 6.16 24.17
N LEU A 106 -24.09 6.76 24.77
CA LEU A 106 -24.21 7.43 26.04
C LEU A 106 -24.78 8.82 25.74
N SER A 107 -26.03 9.07 26.17
CA SER A 107 -26.60 10.42 26.10
C SER A 107 -25.61 11.38 26.76
N PRO A 108 -25.32 12.56 26.17
CA PRO A 108 -24.45 13.52 26.82
C PRO A 108 -25.05 13.80 28.20
N VAL A 109 -24.28 13.49 29.25
CA VAL A 109 -24.64 13.90 30.61
C VAL A 109 -24.56 15.43 30.60
N VAL A 110 -25.66 16.07 30.25
CA VAL A 110 -25.91 17.46 30.58
C VAL A 110 -26.04 17.46 32.09
N ASN A 111 -24.92 17.54 32.80
CA ASN A 111 -24.92 17.91 34.20
C ASN A 111 -25.51 19.33 34.23
N PRO A 112 -26.73 19.54 34.76
CA PRO A 112 -27.20 20.87 35.02
C PRO A 112 -26.47 21.31 36.28
N LEU A 113 -25.23 21.76 36.14
CA LEU A 113 -24.61 22.58 37.17
C LEU A 113 -25.42 23.86 37.23
N GLN A 114 -26.38 23.87 38.16
CA GLN A 114 -27.02 25.07 38.69
C GLN A 114 -25.91 26.01 39.19
N TYR A 115 -25.44 26.89 38.31
CA TYR A 115 -24.72 28.06 38.73
C TYR A 115 -25.72 29.03 39.35
N HIS A 116 -25.80 29.01 40.68
CA HIS A 116 -26.32 30.13 41.43
C HIS A 116 -25.49 31.38 41.09
N HIS A 117 -26.13 32.34 40.42
CA HIS A 117 -25.64 33.71 40.31
C HIS A 117 -25.47 34.33 41.70
N PRO A 118 -24.39 35.11 41.89
CA PRO A 118 -24.53 36.40 42.53
C PRO A 118 -24.18 37.50 41.54
N SER A 119 -25.11 38.46 41.46
CA SER A 119 -24.97 39.76 40.82
C SER A 119 -23.71 40.50 41.26
N ASN A 120 -22.90 40.97 40.31
CA ASN A 120 -22.39 42.35 40.36
C ASN A 120 -21.86 42.85 39.02
N THR A 121 -22.11 44.14 38.83
CA THR A 121 -21.93 45.02 37.68
C THR A 121 -20.46 45.28 37.34
N ARG A 122 -20.10 45.20 36.06
CA ARG A 122 -19.34 46.26 35.34
C ARG A 122 -19.20 45.96 33.84
N GLN A 123 -19.48 46.98 33.05
CA GLN A 123 -19.30 47.05 31.60
C GLN A 123 -17.83 46.91 31.19
N SER A 124 -17.55 46.05 30.20
CA SER A 124 -16.55 46.33 29.16
C SER A 124 -16.60 45.33 28.01
N ARG A 125 -16.87 45.89 26.82
CA ARG A 125 -16.44 45.52 25.46
C ARG A 125 -16.58 44.06 24.98
N SER A 126 -17.47 43.92 24.02
CA SER A 126 -17.68 42.81 23.10
C SER A 126 -16.40 42.40 22.35
N ILE A 127 -16.02 41.13 22.49
CA ILE A 127 -15.25 40.39 21.49
C ILE A 127 -16.10 39.16 21.17
N SER A 128 -16.59 39.10 19.93
CA SER A 128 -17.34 37.98 19.38
C SER A 128 -16.39 36.79 19.18
N ASN A 129 -16.37 35.88 20.14
CA ASN A 129 -15.78 34.55 19.94
C ASN A 129 -16.78 33.68 19.18
N SER A 130 -16.65 33.64 17.85
CA SER A 130 -17.23 32.59 17.03
C SER A 130 -16.44 31.30 17.31
N SER A 131 -16.94 30.50 18.24
CA SER A 131 -16.53 29.11 18.42
C SER A 131 -16.91 28.32 17.17
N ILE A 132 -15.93 28.13 16.29
CA ILE A 132 -16.02 27.20 15.17
C ILE A 132 -16.00 25.80 15.77
N SER A 133 -17.18 25.17 15.81
CA SER A 133 -17.34 23.74 16.01
C SER A 133 -16.67 23.01 14.84
N THR A 134 -15.47 22.47 15.05
CA THR A 134 -14.89 21.46 14.17
C THR A 134 -15.55 20.11 14.46
N SER A 135 -16.80 19.96 14.03
CA SER A 135 -17.44 18.65 13.94
C SER A 135 -16.85 17.97 12.71
N GLN A 136 -15.89 17.06 12.92
CA GLN A 136 -15.54 16.11 11.86
C GLN A 136 -16.76 15.24 11.56
N PRO A 137 -17.06 14.94 10.29
CA PRO A 137 -18.14 14.03 9.95
C PRO A 137 -17.82 12.64 10.55
N GLY A 138 -18.74 12.12 11.35
CA GLY A 138 -18.65 10.75 11.86
C GLY A 138 -18.61 9.73 10.72
N PRO A 139 -18.07 8.52 10.95
CA PRO A 139 -17.97 7.49 9.91
C PRO A 139 -19.37 7.15 9.36
N GLN A 140 -19.51 7.09 8.03
CA GLN A 140 -20.78 6.91 7.32
C GLN A 140 -21.33 5.46 7.34
N HIS A 141 -20.79 4.56 8.17
CA HIS A 141 -21.19 3.14 8.27
C HIS A 141 -22.03 2.79 9.48
N LEU A 142 -22.51 3.78 10.23
CA LEU A 142 -23.22 3.52 11.47
C LEU A 142 -24.67 3.20 11.16
N LYS A 143 -25.01 1.91 11.18
CA LYS A 143 -26.31 1.58 11.79
C LYS A 143 -26.20 1.97 13.25
N ASP A 144 -27.21 2.66 13.79
CA ASP A 144 -27.21 3.04 15.20
C ASP A 144 -26.87 1.82 16.07
N GLY A 145 -25.72 1.90 16.74
CA GLY A 145 -25.24 0.87 17.66
C GLY A 145 -24.37 -0.24 17.06
N GLU A 146 -23.89 -0.14 15.81
CA GLU A 146 -22.94 -1.11 15.22
C GLU A 146 -21.74 -0.43 14.57
N LEU A 147 -20.54 -0.97 14.79
CA LEU A 147 -19.30 -0.58 14.11
C LEU A 147 -18.57 -1.82 13.58
N TRP A 148 -18.20 -1.81 12.30
CA TRP A 148 -17.43 -2.87 11.66
C TRP A 148 -15.96 -2.48 11.52
N VAL A 149 -15.08 -3.41 11.89
CA VAL A 149 -13.64 -3.21 11.87
C VAL A 149 -12.90 -4.44 11.37
N VAL A 150 -11.74 -4.23 10.76
CA VAL A 150 -10.81 -5.30 10.39
C VAL A 150 -9.66 -5.29 11.37
N VAL A 151 -9.45 -6.42 12.05
CA VAL A 151 -8.25 -6.63 12.87
C VAL A 151 -7.22 -7.36 12.03
N LYS A 152 -6.13 -6.66 11.69
CA LYS A 152 -4.97 -7.16 10.93
C LYS A 152 -3.89 -7.63 11.90
N SER A 153 -3.73 -8.95 12.05
CA SER A 153 -2.61 -9.58 12.74
C SER A 153 -1.36 -9.52 11.89
N LYS A 154 -0.23 -9.13 12.47
CA LYS A 154 1.07 -9.08 11.77
C LYS A 154 1.99 -10.16 12.33
N PRO A 155 2.59 -11.02 11.48
CA PRO A 155 3.72 -11.85 11.92
C PRO A 155 4.92 -10.95 12.21
N ILE A 156 5.84 -11.39 13.06
CA ILE A 156 7.14 -10.70 13.21
C ILE A 156 7.90 -10.70 11.87
N ASP A 157 8.77 -9.71 11.69
CA ASP A 157 9.51 -9.51 10.44
C ASP A 157 10.42 -10.69 10.08
N THR A 158 11.08 -11.32 11.07
CA THR A 158 11.95 -12.48 10.85
C THR A 158 11.23 -13.62 10.15
N ALA A 159 9.94 -13.80 10.43
CA ALA A 159 9.12 -14.81 9.77
C ALA A 159 8.91 -14.52 8.28
N LEU A 160 8.66 -13.26 7.92
CA LEU A 160 8.53 -12.83 6.52
C LEU A 160 9.88 -12.92 5.80
N ILE A 161 10.97 -12.49 6.45
CA ILE A 161 12.34 -12.57 5.93
C ILE A 161 12.75 -14.03 5.68
N GLU A 162 12.44 -14.93 6.61
CA GLU A 162 12.72 -16.36 6.45
C GLU A 162 11.90 -16.96 5.31
N LEU A 163 10.63 -16.60 5.18
CA LEU A 163 9.78 -17.08 4.09
C LEU A 163 10.34 -16.66 2.72
N THR A 164 10.72 -15.39 2.55
CA THR A 164 11.30 -14.93 1.27
C THR A 164 12.67 -15.54 1.03
N ASN A 165 13.45 -15.79 2.08
CA ASN A 165 14.71 -16.52 1.96
C ASN A 165 14.47 -17.97 1.52
N ILE A 166 13.48 -18.66 2.10
CA ILE A 166 13.10 -20.02 1.68
C ILE A 166 12.70 -20.03 0.20
N MET A 167 11.94 -19.04 -0.28
CA MET A 167 11.61 -18.91 -1.70
C MET A 167 12.90 -18.82 -2.55
N ALA A 168 13.88 -18.01 -2.15
CA ALA A 168 15.18 -17.94 -2.83
C ALA A 168 15.97 -19.25 -2.77
N GLN A 169 16.01 -19.93 -1.61
CA GLN A 169 16.67 -21.23 -1.44
C GLN A 169 16.07 -22.30 -2.35
N LEU A 170 14.74 -22.31 -2.50
CA LEU A 170 14.03 -23.24 -3.36
C LEU A 170 14.31 -23.03 -4.86
N GLN A 171 14.72 -21.83 -5.27
CA GLN A 171 15.23 -21.59 -6.62
C GLN A 171 16.65 -22.15 -6.83
N GLY A 172 17.45 -22.25 -5.76
CA GLY A 172 18.82 -22.76 -5.79
C GLY A 172 19.83 -21.83 -6.50
N GLY A 173 21.07 -22.31 -6.66
CA GLY A 173 22.13 -21.58 -7.35
C GLY A 173 22.50 -20.24 -6.72
N ARG A 174 22.95 -19.28 -7.54
CA ARG A 174 23.46 -17.98 -7.08
C ARG A 174 22.43 -17.17 -6.28
N ILE A 175 21.14 -17.22 -6.62
CA ILE A 175 20.12 -16.48 -5.87
C ILE A 175 20.00 -16.97 -4.43
N ALA A 176 20.09 -18.28 -4.20
CA ALA A 176 20.07 -18.84 -2.84
C ALA A 176 21.28 -18.35 -2.02
N GLU A 177 22.47 -18.31 -2.62
CA GLU A 177 23.71 -17.89 -1.94
C GLU A 177 23.76 -16.38 -1.66
N GLU A 178 23.37 -15.55 -2.64
CA GLU A 178 23.47 -14.10 -2.53
C GLU A 178 22.32 -13.52 -1.69
N TYR A 179 21.10 -14.06 -1.81
CA TYR A 179 19.96 -13.55 -1.06
C TYR A 179 20.08 -13.81 0.44
N ASP A 180 20.60 -14.98 0.84
CA ASP A 180 20.76 -15.32 2.27
C ASP A 180 21.67 -14.32 3.01
N GLN A 181 22.67 -13.77 2.32
CA GLN A 181 23.59 -12.77 2.86
C GLN A 181 22.94 -11.41 3.13
N VAL A 182 21.83 -11.09 2.45
CA VAL A 182 21.21 -9.77 2.48
C VAL A 182 19.73 -9.78 2.84
N LYS A 183 19.15 -10.94 3.19
CA LYS A 183 17.72 -11.11 3.48
C LYS A 183 17.15 -10.12 4.50
N ASP A 184 17.95 -9.70 5.48
CA ASP A 184 17.56 -8.72 6.50
C ASP A 184 17.54 -7.26 5.98
N LEU A 185 17.96 -7.03 4.75
CA LEU A 185 18.11 -5.71 4.12
C LEU A 185 17.14 -5.50 2.94
N THR A 186 16.26 -6.46 2.63
CA THR A 186 15.38 -6.40 1.45
C THR A 186 14.05 -5.69 1.74
N GLY A 187 14.00 -4.83 2.75
CA GLY A 187 12.85 -3.97 3.07
C GLY A 187 11.80 -4.54 4.03
N PHE A 188 11.89 -5.81 4.43
CA PHE A 188 10.92 -6.44 5.34
C PHE A 188 11.24 -6.28 6.84
N ARG A 189 12.47 -5.89 7.18
CA ARG A 189 12.86 -5.67 8.57
C ARG A 189 11.95 -4.64 9.24
N ASN A 190 11.49 -4.92 10.45
CA ASN A 190 10.50 -4.15 11.19
C ASN A 190 9.13 -4.01 10.50
N SER A 191 8.78 -4.74 9.45
CA SER A 191 7.48 -4.58 8.73
C SER A 191 6.26 -4.60 9.67
N HIS A 192 6.29 -5.49 10.66
CA HIS A 192 5.26 -5.64 11.70
C HIS A 192 5.12 -4.44 12.64
N ILE A 193 6.22 -3.73 12.92
CA ILE A 193 6.24 -2.50 13.73
C ILE A 193 5.97 -1.27 12.84
N ARG A 194 6.44 -1.29 11.59
CA ARG A 194 6.42 -0.14 10.69
C ARG A 194 5.01 0.35 10.41
N GLU A 195 4.09 -0.55 10.08
CA GLU A 195 2.69 -0.16 9.84
C GLU A 195 2.03 0.44 11.10
N ILE A 196 2.36 -0.09 12.29
CA ILE A 196 1.89 0.45 13.58
C ILE A 196 2.43 1.86 13.82
N GLU A 197 3.74 2.05 13.68
CA GLU A 197 4.40 3.34 13.92
C GLU A 197 3.98 4.39 12.87
N VAL A 198 3.72 3.97 11.62
CA VAL A 198 3.16 4.85 10.59
C VAL A 198 1.72 5.26 10.95
N ALA A 199 0.91 4.36 11.50
CA ALA A 199 -0.43 4.70 12.00
C ALA A 199 -0.37 5.71 13.16
N GLU A 200 0.55 5.51 14.10
CA GLU A 200 0.79 6.47 15.19
C GLU A 200 1.30 7.82 14.69
N LEU A 201 2.21 7.82 13.73
CA LEU A 201 2.69 9.03 13.06
C LEU A 201 1.51 9.78 12.40
N ALA A 202 0.63 9.07 11.69
CA ALA A 202 -0.55 9.67 11.07
C ALA A 202 -1.44 10.38 12.10
N TRP A 203 -1.67 9.78 13.27
CA TRP A 203 -2.41 10.42 14.36
C TRP A 203 -1.70 11.66 14.92
N GLN A 204 -0.37 11.61 15.01
CA GLN A 204 0.41 12.71 15.55
C GLN A 204 0.45 13.92 14.60
N VAL A 205 0.63 13.67 13.30
CA VAL A 205 0.83 14.75 12.31
C VAL A 205 -0.47 15.22 11.66
N GLY A 206 -1.50 14.37 11.62
CA GLY A 206 -2.75 14.64 10.92
C GLY A 206 -2.56 14.99 9.44
N GLY A 207 -3.42 15.85 8.92
CA GLY A 207 -3.22 16.49 7.62
C GLY A 207 -3.45 15.56 6.42
N ALA A 208 -2.53 15.60 5.44
CA ALA A 208 -2.68 14.79 4.23
C ALA A 208 -2.42 13.29 4.51
N MET A 209 -1.49 12.97 5.40
CA MET A 209 -1.21 11.59 5.82
C MET A 209 -2.42 10.92 6.48
N GLU A 210 -3.11 11.61 7.37
CA GLU A 210 -4.32 11.06 8.00
C GLU A 210 -5.45 10.89 6.97
N LYS A 211 -5.61 11.85 6.05
CA LYS A 211 -6.67 11.81 5.02
C LYS A 211 -6.49 10.67 4.01
N ILE A 212 -5.25 10.44 3.57
CA ILE A 212 -4.94 9.40 2.59
C ILE A 212 -4.96 8.00 3.22
N SER A 213 -4.78 7.86 4.53
CA SER A 213 -4.67 6.54 5.16
C SER A 213 -6.03 5.89 5.44
N ALA A 214 -6.09 4.56 5.45
CA ALA A 214 -7.14 3.85 6.15
C ALA A 214 -7.14 4.25 7.63
N LYS A 215 -8.33 4.52 8.18
CA LYS A 215 -8.51 4.91 9.57
C LYS A 215 -8.12 3.74 10.46
N VAL A 216 -7.11 3.96 11.27
CA VAL A 216 -6.71 3.04 12.33
C VAL A 216 -7.40 3.47 13.61
N TYR A 217 -8.28 2.62 14.14
CA TYR A 217 -8.99 2.87 15.39
C TYR A 217 -8.14 2.52 16.61
N ASN A 218 -7.33 1.47 16.51
CA ASN A 218 -6.48 1.03 17.60
C ASN A 218 -5.29 0.22 17.07
N VAL A 219 -4.22 0.15 17.87
CA VAL A 219 -3.06 -0.70 17.61
C VAL A 219 -2.82 -1.57 18.84
N LEU A 220 -2.38 -2.80 18.61
CA LEU A 220 -1.98 -3.74 19.65
C LEU A 220 -0.50 -4.04 19.44
N ARG A 221 0.33 -3.66 20.41
CA ARG A 221 1.75 -4.00 20.45
C ARG A 221 2.09 -4.62 21.79
N ASN A 222 2.52 -5.87 21.76
CA ASN A 222 3.05 -6.57 22.92
C ASN A 222 4.34 -7.29 22.55
N ASP A 223 5.47 -6.59 22.71
CA ASP A 223 6.80 -7.09 22.36
C ASP A 223 7.16 -8.37 23.15
N SER A 224 6.72 -8.48 24.41
CA SER A 224 7.01 -9.66 25.25
C SER A 224 6.32 -10.93 24.77
N GLN A 225 5.17 -10.81 24.10
CA GLN A 225 4.39 -11.91 23.55
C GLN A 225 4.48 -11.97 22.02
N GLN A 226 5.31 -11.12 21.40
CA GLN A 226 5.45 -10.98 19.95
C GLN A 226 4.10 -10.82 19.23
N LEU A 227 3.20 -10.03 19.83
CA LEU A 227 1.88 -9.80 19.27
C LEU A 227 1.74 -8.38 18.74
N TYR A 228 1.41 -8.30 17.45
CA TYR A 228 1.28 -7.06 16.71
C TYR A 228 0.00 -7.10 15.90
N ALA A 229 -0.87 -6.12 16.08
CA ALA A 229 -2.09 -5.99 15.28
C ALA A 229 -2.52 -4.54 15.11
N LEU A 230 -3.24 -4.28 14.02
CA LEU A 230 -3.95 -3.03 13.78
C LEU A 230 -5.45 -3.30 13.72
N CYS A 231 -6.24 -2.42 14.33
CA CYS A 231 -7.67 -2.36 14.13
C CYS A 231 -7.98 -1.24 13.15
N LEU A 232 -8.35 -1.61 11.94
CA LEU A 232 -8.62 -0.74 10.81
C LEU A 232 -10.13 -0.57 10.64
N GLU A 233 -10.54 0.52 10.02
CA GLU A 233 -11.88 0.60 9.46
C GLU A 233 -12.13 -0.51 8.44
N TYR A 234 -13.38 -0.94 8.37
CA TYR A 234 -13.82 -1.84 7.32
C TYR A 234 -14.18 -1.02 6.07
N LEU A 235 -13.43 -1.24 4.99
CA LEU A 235 -13.71 -0.64 3.67
C LEU A 235 -14.64 -1.59 2.91
N ASP A 236 -15.95 -1.32 2.96
CA ASP A 236 -16.98 -2.21 2.42
C ASP A 236 -17.46 -1.79 1.02
N PRO A 237 -17.09 -2.50 -0.05
CA PRO A 237 -17.56 -2.17 -1.40
C PRO A 237 -19.08 -2.30 -1.56
N VAL A 238 -19.76 -3.13 -0.74
CA VAL A 238 -21.22 -3.34 -0.82
C VAL A 238 -21.99 -2.11 -0.41
N THR A 239 -21.43 -1.29 0.49
CA THR A 239 -22.07 -0.06 0.98
C THR A 239 -21.89 1.14 0.05
N ALA A 240 -21.20 0.97 -1.08
CA ALA A 240 -20.96 1.99 -2.11
C ALA A 240 -20.27 3.27 -1.60
N ASN A 241 -19.51 3.19 -0.51
CA ASN A 241 -18.72 4.29 0.03
C ASN A 241 -17.23 4.21 -0.39
N ILE A 242 -16.84 3.12 -1.05
CA ILE A 242 -15.53 2.92 -1.66
C ILE A 242 -15.68 2.33 -3.06
N THR A 243 -14.72 2.60 -3.93
CA THR A 243 -14.59 2.02 -5.27
C THR A 243 -13.14 1.61 -5.54
N HIS A 244 -12.89 0.86 -6.62
CA HIS A 244 -11.56 0.42 -7.06
C HIS A 244 -10.80 -0.57 -6.15
N LEU A 245 -11.41 -1.04 -5.05
CA LEU A 245 -10.80 -2.03 -4.17
C LEU A 245 -10.40 -3.29 -4.95
N ASN A 246 -9.16 -3.78 -4.76
CA ASN A 246 -8.61 -4.99 -5.40
C ASN A 246 -8.73 -5.04 -6.93
N SER A 247 -8.61 -3.89 -7.59
CA SER A 247 -8.86 -3.77 -9.03
C SER A 247 -7.64 -4.08 -9.90
N THR A 248 -6.67 -4.85 -9.44
CA THR A 248 -5.40 -5.06 -10.16
C THR A 248 -5.57 -5.79 -11.49
N ASP A 249 -6.38 -6.85 -11.53
CA ASP A 249 -6.59 -7.62 -12.76
C ASP A 249 -7.42 -6.86 -13.80
N ASN A 250 -8.36 -6.01 -13.36
CA ASN A 250 -9.20 -5.19 -14.22
C ASN A 250 -8.79 -3.69 -14.25
N ALA A 251 -7.55 -3.37 -13.86
CA ALA A 251 -7.13 -1.98 -13.63
C ALA A 251 -7.35 -1.07 -14.84
N LEU A 252 -7.11 -1.59 -16.05
CA LEU A 252 -7.22 -0.83 -17.30
C LEU A 252 -8.65 -0.37 -17.63
N THR A 253 -9.66 -1.10 -17.14
CA THR A 253 -11.08 -0.76 -17.32
C THR A 253 -11.67 -0.04 -16.11
N THR A 254 -11.11 -0.28 -14.93
CA THR A 254 -11.61 0.29 -13.67
C THR A 254 -11.12 1.74 -13.47
N TRP A 255 -9.84 2.02 -13.72
CA TRP A 255 -9.24 3.33 -13.43
C TRP A 255 -9.37 4.28 -14.63
N SER A 256 -10.23 5.29 -14.51
CA SER A 256 -10.35 6.33 -15.53
C SER A 256 -9.20 7.36 -15.43
N PRO A 257 -8.95 8.16 -16.48
CA PRO A 257 -8.01 9.27 -16.40
C PRO A 257 -8.27 10.23 -15.21
N ASN A 258 -9.54 10.49 -14.89
CA ASN A 258 -9.91 11.35 -13.76
C ASN A 258 -9.52 10.72 -12.42
N ASP A 259 -9.67 9.40 -12.28
CA ASP A 259 -9.25 8.68 -11.08
C ASP A 259 -7.74 8.76 -10.90
N ILE A 260 -6.98 8.59 -11.99
CA ILE A 260 -5.52 8.72 -11.98
C ILE A 260 -5.10 10.13 -11.56
N HIS A 261 -5.72 11.18 -12.10
CA HIS A 261 -5.47 12.57 -11.66
C HIS A 261 -5.79 12.77 -10.17
N LEU A 262 -6.91 12.24 -9.69
CA LEU A 262 -7.30 12.33 -8.29
C LEU A 262 -6.26 11.68 -7.38
N VAL A 263 -5.85 10.44 -7.68
CA VAL A 263 -4.82 9.71 -6.93
C VAL A 263 -3.53 10.52 -6.87
N LEU A 264 -3.06 11.01 -8.01
CA LEU A 264 -1.79 11.73 -8.08
C LEU A 264 -1.85 13.08 -7.34
N LYS A 265 -3.00 13.75 -7.32
CA LYS A 265 -3.20 15.00 -6.57
C LYS A 265 -3.18 14.76 -5.06
N ASP A 266 -3.87 13.72 -4.60
CA ASP A 266 -3.94 13.39 -3.17
C ASP A 266 -2.59 12.84 -2.68
N LEU A 267 -1.94 11.98 -3.47
CA LEU A 267 -0.59 11.49 -3.24
C LEU A 267 0.44 12.62 -3.20
N ALA A 268 0.33 13.61 -4.10
CA ALA A 268 1.19 14.79 -4.07
C ALA A 268 1.01 15.63 -2.78
N SER A 269 -0.22 15.72 -2.27
CA SER A 269 -0.49 16.40 -1.00
C SER A 269 0.14 15.66 0.19
N PHE A 270 0.09 14.33 0.19
CA PHE A 270 0.79 13.49 1.16
C PHE A 270 2.31 13.66 1.08
N HIS A 271 2.89 13.51 -0.12
CA HIS A 271 4.33 13.70 -0.33
C HIS A 271 4.81 15.09 0.09
N ALA A 272 4.02 16.14 -0.15
CA ALA A 272 4.38 17.50 0.25
C ALA A 272 4.57 17.65 1.78
N GLN A 273 3.81 16.90 2.59
CA GLN A 273 3.84 16.97 4.05
C GLN A 273 5.19 16.56 4.66
N PHE A 274 5.98 15.74 3.94
CA PHE A 274 7.29 15.26 4.41
C PHE A 274 8.45 15.63 3.48
N LEU A 275 8.18 16.33 2.38
CA LEU A 275 9.19 16.67 1.38
C LEU A 275 10.32 17.51 1.99
N GLY A 276 11.57 17.12 1.75
CA GLY A 276 12.78 17.80 2.25
C GLY A 276 13.01 17.67 3.76
N GLN A 277 12.25 16.83 4.45
CA GLN A 277 12.42 16.55 5.87
C GLN A 277 13.20 15.24 6.10
N GLU A 278 14.14 14.89 5.21
CA GLU A 278 14.89 13.63 5.25
C GLU A 278 15.58 13.43 6.58
N ASN A 279 16.20 14.48 7.13
CA ASN A 279 16.86 14.40 8.44
C ASN A 279 15.93 13.98 9.58
N LYS A 280 14.63 14.27 9.48
CA LYS A 280 13.61 13.84 10.44
C LYS A 280 13.22 12.39 10.18
N LEU A 281 12.98 12.03 8.92
CA LEU A 281 12.60 10.67 8.50
C LEU A 281 13.71 9.65 8.79
N LEU A 282 14.97 9.96 8.48
CA LEU A 282 16.13 9.09 8.71
C LEU A 282 16.38 8.80 10.20
N ARG A 283 15.78 9.59 11.12
CA ARG A 283 15.86 9.35 12.58
C ARG A 283 14.74 8.45 13.10
N MET A 284 13.73 8.16 12.29
CA MET A 284 12.67 7.23 12.65
C MET A 284 13.20 5.81 12.52
N SER A 285 13.52 5.18 13.65
CA SER A 285 14.16 3.86 13.70
C SER A 285 13.33 2.72 13.10
N PHE A 286 12.03 2.93 12.93
CA PHE A 286 11.10 1.96 12.33
C PHE A 286 11.06 2.03 10.80
N LEU A 287 11.52 3.13 10.19
CA LEU A 287 11.57 3.29 8.74
C LEU A 287 12.82 2.64 8.16
N GLU A 288 12.65 2.05 6.99
CA GLU A 288 13.79 1.70 6.14
C GLU A 288 14.36 2.94 5.49
N ASN A 289 15.68 2.92 5.31
CA ASN A 289 16.42 4.02 4.72
C ASN A 289 17.27 3.49 3.55
N PRO A 290 16.64 3.18 2.40
CA PRO A 290 17.36 2.84 1.19
C PRO A 290 18.41 3.91 0.86
N SER A 291 19.60 3.46 0.50
CA SER A 291 20.74 4.33 0.24
C SER A 291 21.67 3.73 -0.79
N ARG A 292 22.53 4.58 -1.36
CA ARG A 292 23.59 4.19 -2.28
C ARG A 292 24.51 3.13 -1.69
N SER A 293 24.83 3.22 -0.40
CA SER A 293 25.66 2.21 0.26
C SER A 293 24.91 0.89 0.41
N MET A 294 23.62 0.93 0.78
CA MET A 294 22.78 -0.26 0.86
C MET A 294 22.68 -0.97 -0.49
N MET A 295 22.47 -0.23 -1.57
CA MET A 295 22.33 -0.82 -2.91
C MET A 295 23.60 -1.47 -3.44
N LYS A 296 24.78 -1.02 -3.00
CA LYS A 296 26.04 -1.74 -3.30
C LYS A 296 26.07 -3.13 -2.68
N VAL A 297 25.53 -3.26 -1.47
CA VAL A 297 25.45 -4.53 -0.73
C VAL A 297 24.37 -5.42 -1.33
N LEU A 298 23.20 -4.86 -1.65
CA LEU A 298 22.05 -5.61 -2.21
C LEU A 298 22.25 -6.06 -3.67
N ARG A 299 23.12 -5.39 -4.43
CA ARG A 299 23.28 -5.61 -5.87
C ARG A 299 23.47 -7.08 -6.27
N PRO A 300 24.40 -7.86 -5.69
CA PRO A 300 24.61 -9.25 -6.12
C PRO A 300 23.35 -10.12 -6.01
N ALA A 301 22.54 -9.92 -4.97
CA ALA A 301 21.30 -10.64 -4.78
C ALA A 301 20.25 -10.26 -5.84
N TYR A 302 20.08 -8.97 -6.13
CA TYR A 302 19.13 -8.54 -7.16
C TYR A 302 19.57 -8.93 -8.59
N GLU A 303 20.87 -8.92 -8.89
CA GLU A 303 21.40 -9.47 -10.15
C GLU A 303 21.03 -10.95 -10.29
N ALA A 304 21.25 -11.74 -9.23
CA ALA A 304 20.93 -13.16 -9.21
C ALA A 304 19.41 -13.42 -9.34
N MET A 305 18.56 -12.57 -8.77
CA MET A 305 17.10 -12.62 -8.97
C MET A 305 16.72 -12.38 -10.42
N ILE A 306 17.24 -11.33 -11.05
CA ILE A 306 16.93 -10.98 -12.44
C ILE A 306 17.33 -12.10 -13.39
N GLU A 307 18.56 -12.60 -13.25
CA GLU A 307 19.07 -13.75 -14.03
C GLU A 307 18.19 -15.00 -13.85
N THR A 308 17.67 -15.19 -12.63
CA THR A 308 16.78 -16.32 -12.32
C THR A 308 15.40 -16.17 -12.92
N ASN A 309 14.81 -14.99 -12.82
CA ASN A 309 13.53 -14.67 -13.43
C ASN A 309 13.58 -14.83 -14.96
N GLN A 310 14.62 -14.30 -15.61
CA GLN A 310 14.81 -14.44 -17.05
C GLN A 310 14.92 -15.91 -17.49
N ARG A 311 15.63 -16.73 -16.69
CA ARG A 311 15.77 -18.16 -16.98
C ARG A 311 14.46 -18.93 -16.81
N ASN A 312 13.72 -18.61 -15.76
CA ASN A 312 12.50 -19.32 -15.40
C ASN A 312 11.32 -18.93 -16.28
N ASP A 313 11.20 -17.64 -16.63
CA ASP A 313 10.13 -17.12 -17.47
C ASP A 313 10.63 -15.98 -18.39
N PRO A 314 11.30 -16.33 -19.51
CA PRO A 314 11.78 -15.35 -20.48
C PRO A 314 10.64 -14.62 -21.21
N THR A 315 9.39 -15.06 -21.07
CA THR A 315 8.24 -14.40 -21.71
C THR A 315 7.80 -13.17 -20.92
N ILE A 316 7.83 -13.26 -19.58
CA ILE A 316 7.58 -12.12 -18.69
C ILE A 316 8.86 -11.27 -18.56
N PHE A 317 10.01 -11.92 -18.39
CA PHE A 317 11.30 -11.27 -18.18
C PHE A 317 12.13 -11.35 -19.45
N SER A 318 11.78 -10.52 -20.43
CA SER A 318 12.49 -10.47 -21.71
C SER A 318 13.98 -10.16 -21.54
N GLU A 319 14.77 -10.49 -22.57
CA GLU A 319 16.19 -10.13 -22.61
C GLU A 319 16.41 -8.62 -22.48
N PHE A 320 15.56 -7.81 -23.14
CA PHE A 320 15.66 -6.35 -23.06
C PHE A 320 15.40 -5.84 -21.63
N LEU A 321 14.32 -6.31 -21.00
CA LEU A 321 13.96 -5.88 -19.64
C LEU A 321 15.05 -6.29 -18.65
N SER A 322 15.49 -7.55 -18.72
CA SER A 322 16.52 -8.12 -17.84
C SER A 322 17.85 -7.39 -17.99
N GLN A 323 18.33 -7.18 -19.22
CA GLN A 323 19.57 -6.45 -19.47
C GLN A 323 19.48 -4.99 -19.01
N SER A 324 18.32 -4.34 -19.20
CA SER A 324 18.12 -2.97 -18.71
C SER A 324 18.23 -2.88 -17.18
N MET A 325 17.63 -3.84 -16.45
CA MET A 325 17.72 -3.88 -14.99
C MET A 325 19.14 -4.19 -14.51
N LEU A 326 19.84 -5.13 -15.17
CA LEU A 326 21.25 -5.43 -14.87
C LEU A 326 22.16 -4.21 -15.13
N ASP A 327 21.97 -3.50 -16.24
CA ASP A 327 22.70 -2.28 -16.57
C ASP A 327 22.46 -1.17 -15.52
N TYR A 328 21.22 -1.05 -15.03
CA TYR A 328 20.89 -0.16 -13.93
C TYR A 328 21.65 -0.55 -12.65
N LEU A 329 21.63 -1.81 -12.26
CA LEU A 329 22.30 -2.30 -11.05
C LEU A 329 23.83 -2.13 -11.14
N ALA A 330 24.43 -2.40 -12.30
CA ALA A 330 25.85 -2.18 -12.56
C ALA A 330 26.27 -0.71 -12.37
N ASN A 331 25.35 0.22 -12.65
CA ASN A 331 25.54 1.66 -12.53
C ASN A 331 24.78 2.28 -11.33
N SER A 332 24.31 1.46 -10.39
CA SER A 332 23.47 1.88 -9.26
C SER A 332 24.12 2.98 -8.43
N ASP A 333 25.44 2.95 -8.28
CA ASP A 333 26.23 3.98 -7.60
C ASP A 333 25.98 5.39 -8.15
N LYS A 334 25.95 5.53 -9.49
CA LYS A 334 25.68 6.79 -10.18
C LYS A 334 24.22 7.21 -10.04
N TYR A 335 23.29 6.27 -10.19
CA TYR A 335 21.86 6.57 -10.18
C TYR A 335 21.34 6.89 -8.77
N TRP A 336 21.81 6.16 -7.76
CA TRP A 336 21.50 6.47 -6.37
C TRP A 336 22.10 7.78 -5.90
N ALA A 337 23.24 8.20 -6.44
CA ALA A 337 23.74 9.56 -6.20
C ALA A 337 22.76 10.63 -6.70
N VAL A 338 21.99 10.38 -7.77
CA VAL A 338 20.92 11.30 -8.21
C VAL A 338 19.72 11.24 -7.28
N LEU A 339 19.29 10.04 -6.88
CA LEU A 339 18.15 9.86 -5.96
C LEU A 339 18.41 10.51 -4.59
N GLU A 340 19.61 10.32 -4.02
CA GLU A 340 19.98 10.88 -2.71
C GLU A 340 20.14 12.41 -2.73
N ASN A 341 20.45 13.00 -3.88
CA ASN A 341 20.54 14.45 -4.07
C ASN A 341 19.20 15.08 -4.50
N SER A 342 18.19 14.28 -4.80
CA SER A 342 16.85 14.77 -5.14
C SER A 342 16.03 14.97 -3.86
N PRO A 343 15.04 15.89 -3.85
CA PRO A 343 14.13 16.01 -2.71
C PRO A 343 13.41 14.68 -2.44
N ARG A 344 13.52 14.19 -1.21
CA ARG A 344 12.88 12.96 -0.75
C ARG A 344 11.80 13.28 0.27
N THR A 345 10.92 12.31 0.45
CA THR A 345 9.75 12.39 1.31
C THR A 345 9.47 11.02 1.92
N LEU A 346 8.46 10.94 2.78
CA LEU A 346 7.87 9.66 3.17
C LEU A 346 7.04 9.16 2.00
N ILE A 347 7.30 7.92 1.56
CA ILE A 347 6.54 7.25 0.51
C ILE A 347 5.90 5.97 1.04
N HIS A 348 4.89 5.46 0.36
CA HIS A 348 4.27 4.17 0.67
C HIS A 348 5.18 2.99 0.27
N CYS A 349 5.90 3.09 -0.85
CA CYS A 349 6.86 2.10 -1.37
C CYS A 349 6.25 0.74 -1.78
N ASP A 350 4.93 0.67 -1.83
CA ASP A 350 4.14 -0.45 -2.40
C ASP A 350 2.84 0.11 -2.99
N PHE A 351 2.94 1.24 -3.67
CA PHE A 351 1.80 2.09 -4.03
C PHE A 351 1.15 1.60 -5.34
N ASN A 352 0.41 0.50 -5.24
CA ASN A 352 -0.25 -0.15 -6.37
C ASN A 352 -1.74 -0.41 -6.09
N THR A 353 -2.49 -0.86 -7.10
CA THR A 353 -3.96 -1.00 -7.04
C THR A 353 -4.48 -2.07 -6.07
N ARG A 354 -3.59 -2.85 -5.45
CA ARG A 354 -3.94 -3.76 -4.35
C ARG A 354 -3.96 -3.08 -2.99
N ASN A 355 -3.30 -1.93 -2.87
CA ASN A 355 -3.05 -1.22 -1.61
C ASN A 355 -3.74 0.15 -1.56
N ILE A 356 -4.58 0.45 -2.55
CA ILE A 356 -5.36 1.70 -2.61
C ILE A 356 -6.80 1.44 -3.06
N CYS A 357 -7.67 2.36 -2.71
CA CYS A 357 -9.03 2.46 -3.22
C CYS A 357 -9.44 3.95 -3.23
N LEU A 358 -10.62 4.25 -3.78
CA LEU A 358 -11.20 5.59 -3.71
C LEU A 358 -12.37 5.59 -2.74
N ARG A 359 -12.33 6.45 -1.72
CA ARG A 359 -13.50 6.76 -0.89
C ARG A 359 -14.46 7.64 -1.67
N VAL A 360 -15.74 7.40 -1.50
CA VAL A 360 -16.84 8.17 -2.07
C VAL A 360 -17.57 8.85 -0.92
N ASP A 361 -17.55 10.18 -0.92
CA ASP A 361 -18.51 10.95 -0.13
C ASP A 361 -19.75 11.20 -0.99
N GLN A 362 -20.77 10.38 -0.79
CA GLN A 362 -22.03 10.48 -1.53
C GLN A 362 -22.75 11.81 -1.29
N SER A 363 -22.57 12.42 -0.12
CA SER A 363 -23.24 13.68 0.24
C SER A 363 -22.63 14.88 -0.49
N ALA A 364 -21.31 14.87 -0.67
CA ALA A 364 -20.57 15.91 -1.38
C ALA A 364 -20.40 15.62 -2.88
N GLY A 365 -20.67 14.37 -3.31
CA GLY A 365 -20.35 13.91 -4.67
C GLY A 365 -18.85 13.96 -4.96
N THR A 366 -18.01 13.75 -3.94
CA THR A 366 -16.54 13.83 -4.06
C THR A 366 -15.89 12.49 -3.79
N GLN A 367 -14.69 12.31 -4.35
CA GLN A 367 -13.85 11.16 -4.09
C GLN A 367 -12.52 11.59 -3.48
N SER A 368 -11.91 10.68 -2.72
CA SER A 368 -10.56 10.85 -2.18
C SER A 368 -9.82 9.53 -2.15
N LEU A 369 -8.51 9.60 -2.29
CA LEU A 369 -7.64 8.44 -2.19
C LEU A 369 -7.63 7.86 -0.77
N CYS A 370 -7.70 6.54 -0.66
CA CYS A 370 -7.43 5.78 0.56
C CYS A 370 -6.38 4.72 0.29
N ALA A 371 -5.24 4.80 0.98
CA ALA A 371 -4.12 3.88 0.95
C ALA A 371 -4.03 3.10 2.26
N TYR A 372 -3.67 1.83 2.15
CA TYR A 372 -3.56 0.88 3.25
C TYR A 372 -2.37 -0.04 2.99
N ASP A 373 -1.95 -0.75 4.03
CA ASP A 373 -0.74 -1.59 4.02
C ASP A 373 0.57 -0.79 3.93
N TRP A 374 0.78 0.08 4.91
CA TRP A 374 1.97 0.92 5.03
C TRP A 374 3.22 0.17 5.51
N GLU A 375 3.22 -1.15 5.47
CA GLU A 375 4.30 -1.97 6.03
C GLU A 375 5.63 -1.78 5.29
N LEU A 376 5.63 -1.24 4.07
CA LEU A 376 6.82 -0.97 3.26
C LEU A 376 7.26 0.49 3.22
N ALA A 377 6.58 1.37 3.96
CA ALA A 377 6.84 2.81 3.93
C ALA A 377 8.33 3.15 4.20
N CYS A 378 8.88 4.12 3.48
CA CYS A 378 10.30 4.49 3.63
C CYS A 378 10.57 5.94 3.22
N CYS A 379 11.80 6.42 3.45
CA CYS A 379 12.25 7.70 2.92
C CYS A 379 12.84 7.53 1.51
N HIS A 380 12.16 8.10 0.51
CA HIS A 380 12.58 7.98 -0.89
C HIS A 380 12.11 9.18 -1.73
N VAL A 381 12.49 9.23 -3.02
CA VAL A 381 11.96 10.22 -3.96
C VAL A 381 10.46 9.97 -4.23
N PRO A 382 9.61 11.01 -4.30
CA PRO A 382 8.16 10.86 -4.46
C PRO A 382 7.74 10.16 -5.77
N GLN A 383 8.59 10.22 -6.80
CA GLN A 383 8.34 9.58 -8.09
C GLN A 383 8.25 8.05 -7.98
N ARG A 384 8.80 7.44 -6.92
CA ARG A 384 8.79 6.00 -6.73
C ARG A 384 7.37 5.44 -6.58
N ASP A 385 6.52 6.08 -5.78
CA ASP A 385 5.10 5.69 -5.67
C ASP A 385 4.35 5.98 -6.99
N VAL A 386 4.69 7.08 -7.66
CA VAL A 386 4.06 7.47 -8.93
C VAL A 386 4.30 6.43 -10.02
N VAL A 387 5.56 6.04 -10.24
CA VAL A 387 5.88 5.08 -11.32
C VAL A 387 5.33 3.70 -11.02
N GLU A 388 5.31 3.28 -9.75
CA GLU A 388 4.69 2.03 -9.35
C GLU A 388 3.19 2.04 -9.64
N PHE A 389 2.45 3.07 -9.23
CA PHE A 389 1.02 3.18 -9.53
C PHE A 389 0.74 3.19 -11.03
N LEU A 390 1.48 4.00 -11.80
CA LEU A 390 1.30 4.10 -13.26
C LEU A 390 1.58 2.77 -13.97
N SER A 391 2.53 1.95 -13.49
CA SER A 391 2.77 0.60 -14.00
C SER A 391 1.56 -0.32 -13.85
N PHE A 392 0.70 -0.08 -12.85
CA PHE A 392 -0.49 -0.89 -12.60
C PHE A 392 -1.73 -0.41 -13.36
N VAL A 393 -1.88 0.89 -13.60
CA VAL A 393 -3.11 1.47 -14.19
C VAL A 393 -3.00 1.83 -15.67
N LEU A 394 -1.79 1.99 -16.22
CA LEU A 394 -1.62 2.30 -17.64
C LEU A 394 -1.41 1.03 -18.48
N PRO A 395 -1.92 1.01 -19.73
CA PRO A 395 -1.62 -0.07 -20.65
C PRO A 395 -0.16 -0.01 -21.12
N PRO A 396 0.45 -1.15 -21.49
CA PRO A 396 1.76 -1.16 -22.14
C PRO A 396 1.80 -0.24 -23.36
N GLY A 397 2.89 0.54 -23.48
CA GLY A 397 3.08 1.50 -24.56
C GLY A 397 2.31 2.83 -24.42
N SER A 398 1.61 3.08 -23.30
CA SER A 398 0.89 4.33 -23.08
C SER A 398 1.77 5.57 -23.26
N ASN A 399 1.21 6.61 -23.90
CA ASN A 399 1.85 7.91 -24.09
C ASN A 399 1.68 8.85 -22.89
N ASP A 400 0.84 8.49 -21.93
CA ASP A 400 0.36 9.42 -20.91
C ASP A 400 1.27 9.48 -19.67
N TRP A 401 2.32 8.66 -19.61
CA TRP A 401 3.27 8.64 -18.50
C TRP A 401 3.87 10.02 -18.20
N SER A 402 4.34 10.75 -19.22
CA SER A 402 4.93 12.09 -19.03
C SER A 402 3.90 13.10 -18.54
N HIS A 403 2.67 13.02 -19.05
CA HIS A 403 1.54 13.84 -18.60
C HIS A 403 1.25 13.62 -17.12
N TYR A 404 1.10 12.37 -16.67
CA TYR A 404 0.79 12.07 -15.28
C TYR A 404 1.95 12.38 -14.32
N ILE A 405 3.19 12.13 -14.73
CA ILE A 405 4.38 12.49 -13.94
C ILE A 405 4.46 14.02 -13.77
N GLU A 406 4.21 14.79 -14.83
CA GLU A 406 4.20 16.25 -14.76
C GLU A 406 3.03 16.77 -13.92
N TYR A 407 1.85 16.18 -14.05
CA TYR A 407 0.69 16.50 -13.22
C TYR A 407 1.01 16.33 -11.73
N HIS A 408 1.64 15.21 -11.35
CA HIS A 408 2.07 14.98 -9.98
C HIS A 408 3.08 16.03 -9.52
N ARG A 409 4.06 16.39 -10.35
CA ARG A 409 5.05 17.44 -10.04
C ARG A 409 4.39 18.78 -9.71
N LEU A 410 3.45 19.22 -10.55
CA LEU A 410 2.71 20.48 -10.38
C LEU A 410 1.81 20.45 -9.12
N ALA A 411 1.14 19.33 -8.87
CA ALA A 411 0.33 19.14 -7.67
C ALA A 411 1.19 19.12 -6.38
N LEU A 412 2.40 18.55 -6.46
CA LEU A 412 3.37 18.50 -5.36
C LEU A 412 3.89 19.89 -5.04
N GLU A 413 4.31 20.64 -6.06
CA GLU A 413 4.74 22.04 -5.96
C GLU A 413 3.66 22.90 -5.29
N THR A 414 2.43 22.85 -5.82
CA THR A 414 1.28 23.60 -5.27
C THR A 414 0.98 23.24 -3.81
N SER A 415 1.07 21.96 -3.46
CA SER A 415 0.80 21.50 -2.09
C SER A 415 1.93 21.88 -1.13
N TYR A 416 3.17 21.80 -1.58
CA TYR A 416 4.35 22.20 -0.81
C TYR A 416 4.36 23.70 -0.52
N GLU A 417 4.07 24.53 -1.52
CA GLU A 417 3.99 25.99 -1.36
C GLU A 417 2.90 26.39 -0.36
N ARG A 418 1.73 25.73 -0.40
CA ARG A 418 0.65 25.97 0.58
C ARG A 418 1.10 25.65 2.01
N LEU A 419 1.76 24.50 2.20
CA LEU A 419 2.28 24.11 3.51
C LEU A 419 3.33 25.10 4.02
N ARG A 420 4.31 25.44 3.17
CA ARG A 420 5.36 26.41 3.50
C ARG A 420 4.82 27.82 3.78
N PHE A 421 3.76 28.24 3.10
CA PHE A 421 3.08 29.49 3.39
C PHE A 421 2.39 29.46 4.76
N SER A 422 1.80 28.32 5.13
CA SER A 422 1.13 28.15 6.43
C SER A 422 2.09 27.91 7.60
N ASP A 423 3.25 27.32 7.35
CA ASP A 423 4.25 26.96 8.36
C ASP A 423 5.67 27.22 7.81
N SER A 424 6.30 28.27 8.34
CA SER A 424 7.63 28.70 7.94
C SER A 424 8.75 27.77 8.40
N SER A 425 8.44 26.72 9.18
CA SER A 425 9.41 25.67 9.56
C SER A 425 9.72 24.70 8.42
N TYR A 426 8.89 24.67 7.36
CA TYR A 426 9.17 23.86 6.18
C TYR A 426 10.45 24.33 5.47
N PRO A 427 11.33 23.40 5.07
CA PRO A 427 12.60 23.75 4.46
C PRO A 427 12.40 24.49 3.13
N PRO A 428 13.29 25.42 2.75
CA PRO A 428 13.26 25.98 1.41
C PRO A 428 13.73 24.90 0.41
N ILE A 429 12.81 24.39 -0.40
CA ILE A 429 13.12 23.47 -1.50
C ILE A 429 12.89 24.20 -2.82
N THR A 430 13.82 24.05 -3.76
CA THR A 430 13.59 24.39 -5.16
C THR A 430 12.96 23.17 -5.83
N MET A 431 11.72 23.30 -6.29
CA MET A 431 11.06 22.24 -7.03
C MET A 431 11.85 21.95 -8.32
N PRO A 432 12.15 20.67 -8.64
CA PRO A 432 12.83 20.34 -9.88
C PRO A 432 12.02 20.79 -11.09
N SER A 433 12.71 21.18 -12.17
CA SER A 433 12.07 21.41 -13.46
C SER A 433 11.38 20.13 -13.95
N SER A 434 10.42 20.27 -14.88
CA SER A 434 9.74 19.12 -15.51
C SER A 434 10.73 18.07 -16.03
N ARG A 435 11.81 18.51 -16.66
CA ARG A 435 12.88 17.64 -17.17
C ARG A 435 13.65 16.92 -16.07
N GLU A 436 14.03 17.61 -15.00
CA GLU A 436 14.73 16.99 -13.87
C GLU A 436 13.84 15.98 -13.16
N TYR A 437 12.56 16.33 -12.95
CA TYR A 437 11.58 15.46 -12.31
C TYR A 437 11.35 14.18 -13.11
N LEU A 438 11.22 14.28 -14.44
CA LEU A 438 11.06 13.13 -15.32
C LEU A 438 12.32 12.25 -15.34
N ASN A 439 13.52 12.85 -15.31
CA ASN A 439 14.77 12.08 -15.23
C ASN A 439 14.85 11.28 -13.92
N VAL A 440 14.44 11.86 -12.79
CA VAL A 440 14.36 11.14 -11.51
C VAL A 440 13.29 10.05 -11.56
N ALA A 441 12.13 10.31 -12.16
CA ALA A 441 11.08 9.30 -12.35
C ALA A 441 11.58 8.09 -13.14
N LYS A 442 12.38 8.31 -14.19
CA LYS A 442 13.01 7.22 -14.94
C LYS A 442 13.94 6.36 -14.08
N ILE A 443 14.74 6.99 -13.23
CA ILE A 443 15.62 6.26 -12.31
C ILE A 443 14.77 5.49 -11.30
N ALA A 444 13.70 6.09 -10.77
CA ALA A 444 12.78 5.45 -9.85
C ALA A 444 12.03 4.26 -10.50
N LEU A 445 11.71 4.33 -11.80
CA LEU A 445 11.10 3.21 -12.55
C LEU A 445 12.07 2.03 -12.65
N MET A 446 13.34 2.29 -12.93
CA MET A 446 14.38 1.24 -12.97
C MET A 446 14.68 0.66 -11.59
N ASP A 447 14.64 1.50 -10.55
CA ASP A 447 14.75 1.07 -9.16
C ASP A 447 13.58 0.14 -8.78
N PHE A 448 12.34 0.55 -9.07
CA PHE A 448 11.13 -0.26 -8.89
C PHE A 448 11.21 -1.58 -9.65
N ALA A 449 11.59 -1.55 -10.93
CA ALA A 449 11.72 -2.75 -11.76
C ALA A 449 12.75 -3.73 -11.18
N SER A 450 13.97 -3.24 -10.91
CA SER A 450 15.08 -4.08 -10.48
C SER A 450 14.87 -4.69 -9.10
N GLN A 451 14.11 -4.02 -8.22
CA GLN A 451 13.80 -4.52 -6.88
C GLN A 451 12.46 -5.25 -6.82
N ARG A 452 11.34 -4.57 -7.05
CA ARG A 452 9.99 -5.10 -6.80
C ARG A 452 9.52 -6.05 -7.90
N ILE A 453 9.70 -5.71 -9.18
CA ILE A 453 9.31 -6.62 -10.27
C ILE A 453 10.17 -7.90 -10.23
N SER A 454 11.45 -7.79 -9.90
CA SER A 454 12.30 -8.96 -9.65
C SER A 454 11.77 -9.85 -8.52
N MET A 455 11.38 -9.26 -7.39
CA MET A 455 10.76 -10.03 -6.30
C MET A 455 9.42 -10.65 -6.69
N TYR A 456 8.59 -9.95 -7.46
CA TYR A 456 7.35 -10.53 -7.99
C TYR A 456 7.64 -11.74 -8.88
N GLY A 457 8.69 -11.71 -9.71
CA GLY A 457 9.09 -12.87 -10.51
C GLY A 457 9.43 -14.10 -9.67
N ILE A 458 10.20 -13.90 -8.60
CA ILE A 458 10.55 -15.01 -7.68
C ILE A 458 9.31 -15.55 -7.01
N SER A 459 8.44 -14.70 -6.47
CA SER A 459 7.18 -15.14 -5.86
C SER A 459 6.24 -15.82 -6.87
N ASN A 460 6.21 -15.34 -8.12
CA ASN A 460 5.34 -15.85 -9.19
C ASN A 460 5.65 -17.30 -9.57
N SER A 461 6.89 -17.75 -9.35
CA SER A 461 7.27 -19.15 -9.55
C SER A 461 6.63 -20.12 -8.54
N PHE A 462 6.14 -19.60 -7.39
CA PHE A 462 5.44 -20.38 -6.36
C PHE A 462 3.93 -20.15 -6.39
N LYS A 463 3.49 -18.94 -6.74
CA LYS A 463 2.08 -18.60 -6.95
C LYS A 463 1.94 -17.61 -8.08
N GLN A 464 1.42 -18.11 -9.18
CA GLN A 464 1.21 -17.31 -10.37
C GLN A 464 0.15 -16.25 -10.13
N VAL A 465 0.42 -15.05 -10.63
CA VAL A 465 -0.50 -13.92 -10.64
C VAL A 465 -0.71 -13.44 -12.07
N SER A 466 -1.97 -13.31 -12.49
CA SER A 466 -2.38 -12.96 -13.85
C SER A 466 -1.92 -11.57 -14.29
N TRP A 467 -1.73 -10.65 -13.35
CA TRP A 467 -1.36 -9.28 -13.63
C TRP A 467 0.14 -9.06 -13.92
N LEU A 468 1.05 -9.95 -13.50
CA LEU A 468 2.49 -9.72 -13.61
C LEU A 468 2.98 -9.55 -15.06
N PRO A 469 2.58 -10.39 -16.04
CA PRO A 469 2.98 -10.21 -17.44
C PRO A 469 2.64 -8.81 -17.99
N ARG A 470 1.45 -8.29 -17.65
CA ARG A 470 0.98 -6.97 -18.08
C ARG A 470 1.83 -5.86 -17.47
N ILE A 471 2.14 -5.96 -16.18
CA ILE A 471 2.93 -4.94 -15.48
C ILE A 471 4.38 -4.94 -15.98
N ALA A 472 4.99 -6.12 -16.14
CA ALA A 472 6.33 -6.26 -16.71
C ALA A 472 6.40 -5.66 -18.13
N SER A 473 5.40 -5.94 -18.98
CA SER A 473 5.29 -5.36 -20.32
C SER A 473 5.12 -3.82 -20.27
N CYS A 474 4.33 -3.31 -19.32
CA CYS A 474 4.14 -1.87 -19.16
C CYS A 474 5.44 -1.15 -18.78
N VAL A 475 6.17 -1.71 -17.81
CA VAL A 475 7.49 -1.23 -17.40
C VAL A 475 8.48 -1.28 -18.55
N GLU A 476 8.56 -2.42 -19.26
CA GLU A 476 9.48 -2.60 -20.38
C GLU A 476 9.25 -1.57 -21.50
N GLU A 477 8.00 -1.44 -21.97
CA GLU A 477 7.67 -0.48 -23.03
C GLU A 477 7.98 0.95 -22.60
N GLN A 478 7.76 1.28 -21.33
CA GLN A 478 8.11 2.61 -20.83
C GLN A 478 9.64 2.82 -20.77
N ILE A 479 10.42 1.81 -20.40
CA ILE A 479 11.89 1.87 -20.44
C ILE A 479 12.39 2.08 -21.87
N LYS A 480 11.88 1.30 -22.85
CA LYS A 480 12.22 1.46 -24.28
C LYS A 480 11.98 2.89 -24.74
N ARG A 481 10.84 3.46 -24.36
CA ARG A 481 10.41 4.79 -24.77
C ARG A 481 11.20 5.91 -24.12
N MET A 482 11.46 5.81 -22.82
CA MET A 482 12.31 6.77 -22.11
C MET A 482 13.77 6.70 -22.58
N GLY A 483 14.16 5.64 -23.29
CA GLY A 483 15.48 5.39 -23.86
C GLY A 483 16.54 5.01 -22.81
N PRO A 484 17.83 4.92 -23.17
CA PRO A 484 18.90 4.66 -22.21
C PRO A 484 19.04 5.78 -21.16
N LEU A 485 19.38 5.42 -19.92
CA LEU A 485 19.62 6.35 -18.82
C LEU A 485 20.78 7.30 -19.18
N GLY A 486 20.48 8.60 -19.39
CA GLY A 486 21.46 9.63 -19.78
C GLY A 486 21.24 10.26 -21.17
N ARG A 487 20.29 9.77 -21.98
CA ARG A 487 19.88 10.49 -23.22
C ARG A 487 19.06 11.74 -22.91
N ASN A 488 19.18 12.74 -23.78
CA ASN A 488 18.38 13.97 -23.72
C ASN A 488 16.89 13.66 -23.96
N GLN A 489 16.00 14.15 -23.09
CA GLN A 489 14.57 13.80 -23.05
C GLN A 489 13.64 14.84 -23.70
N ASP A 490 14.19 15.79 -24.45
CA ASP A 490 13.38 16.87 -25.07
C ASP A 490 12.24 16.32 -25.96
N GLN A 491 12.38 15.13 -26.55
CA GLN A 491 11.32 14.48 -27.33
C GLN A 491 10.17 13.90 -26.48
N VAL A 492 10.42 13.44 -25.24
CA VAL A 492 9.39 12.85 -24.37
C VAL A 492 8.52 13.94 -23.74
N LEU A 493 9.11 15.09 -23.43
CA LEU A 493 8.42 16.24 -22.88
C LEU A 493 7.48 16.92 -23.89
N GLN A 494 7.77 16.83 -25.20
CA GLN A 494 6.89 17.35 -26.25
C GLN A 494 5.49 16.71 -26.29
N TYR A 495 5.31 15.55 -25.64
CA TYR A 495 4.02 14.87 -25.55
C TYR A 495 3.20 15.27 -24.30
N SER A 496 3.77 16.01 -23.35
CA SER A 496 3.00 16.55 -22.23
C SER A 496 2.06 17.64 -22.74
N LYS A 497 0.76 17.51 -22.44
CA LYS A 497 -0.29 18.46 -22.87
C LYS A 497 -0.73 19.43 -21.78
N LEU A 498 0.00 19.49 -20.65
CA LEU A 498 -0.30 20.31 -19.47
C LEU A 498 0.22 21.73 -19.57
#